data_AF-A0A225VKD4-F1
#
_entry.id   AF-A0A225VKD4-F1
#
_cell.length_a   1.000
_cell.length_b   1.000
_cell.length_c   1.000
_cell.angle_alpha   90.00
_cell.angle_beta   90.00
_cell.angle_gamma   90.00
#
_symmetry.space_group_name_H-M   'P 1'
#
loop_
_entity.id
_entity.type
_entity.pdbx_description
1 polymer ?
#
loop_
_entity_poly.entity_id
_entity_poly.type
_entity_poly.pdbx_seq_one_letter_code
_entity_poly.pdbx_strand_id
1 'polypeptide(L)'
;MSLRTTGVPKDICCPHRGIVHCYDWRIAHYPYKEDDRVACHVFFVWELLRPMIRNRPLYVIPDSTIYDTVKIVGYLATHNIMHKLSKLRVDWLCGELVTLVLWDRFIRLSPTASECDDASDVNLAAMSEFDNSLSTKYTSCGEVMPNMKSYVLDDDFKLVSVRVTGELASSNMSFQERPNTKQVIVRASCRYIGVD
;
A
#
# COMPACT_ATOMS: atom_id res chain seq x y z
N MET A 1 -12.81 10.22 -4.33
CA MET A 1 -13.97 9.64 -5.02
C MET A 1 -13.58 8.32 -5.66
N SER A 2 -14.42 7.29 -5.58
CA SER A 2 -14.25 6.02 -6.28
C SER A 2 -15.39 5.76 -7.27
N LEU A 3 -15.06 5.05 -8.36
CA LEU A 3 -16.03 4.67 -9.38
C LEU A 3 -16.99 3.60 -8.85
N ARG A 4 -18.24 3.61 -9.33
CA ARG A 4 -19.23 2.58 -9.02
C ARG A 4 -19.96 2.11 -10.26
N THR A 5 -20.42 0.86 -10.22
CA THR A 5 -21.33 0.26 -11.21
C THR A 5 -22.67 0.99 -11.35
N THR A 6 -23.05 1.84 -10.38
CA THR A 6 -24.28 2.64 -10.43
C THR A 6 -24.11 3.98 -11.15
N GLY A 7 -22.93 4.30 -11.69
CA GLY A 7 -22.64 5.56 -12.39
C GLY A 7 -22.49 6.79 -11.49
N VAL A 8 -22.84 6.69 -10.20
CA VAL A 8 -22.69 7.77 -9.21
C VAL A 8 -21.38 7.57 -8.43
N PRO A 9 -20.47 8.58 -8.40
CA PRO A 9 -19.25 8.52 -7.61
C PRO A 9 -19.55 8.33 -6.12
N LYS A 10 -18.74 7.52 -5.44
CA LYS A 10 -18.76 7.43 -3.98
C LYS A 10 -17.66 8.27 -3.39
N ASP A 11 -18.00 9.03 -2.35
CA ASP A 11 -17.00 9.60 -1.47
C ASP A 11 -16.54 8.58 -0.45
N ILE A 12 -15.23 8.56 -0.23
CA ILE A 12 -14.58 7.77 0.81
C ILE A 12 -14.17 8.77 1.89
N CYS A 13 -14.82 8.68 3.04
CA CYS A 13 -14.49 9.51 4.19
C CYS A 13 -13.35 8.84 4.96
N CYS A 14 -12.15 9.39 4.84
CA CYS A 14 -10.96 8.89 5.52
C CYS A 14 -10.72 9.70 6.80
N PRO A 15 -10.89 9.13 7.99
CA PRO A 15 -10.60 9.84 9.23
C PRO A 15 -9.09 10.09 9.36
N HIS A 16 -8.71 11.24 9.92
CA HIS A 16 -7.30 11.58 10.16
C HIS A 16 -6.57 10.49 10.95
N ARG A 17 -7.25 9.86 11.91
CA ARG A 17 -6.69 8.79 12.74
C ARG A 17 -6.18 7.61 11.91
N GLY A 18 -6.89 7.22 10.85
CA GLY A 18 -6.46 6.12 9.97
C GLY A 18 -5.16 6.46 9.26
N ILE A 19 -5.08 7.67 8.70
CA ILE A 19 -3.91 8.16 7.97
C ILE A 19 -2.69 8.30 8.91
N VAL A 20 -2.88 8.90 10.09
CA VAL A 20 -1.79 9.06 11.09
C VAL A 20 -1.27 7.70 11.54
N HIS A 21 -2.15 6.72 11.76
CA HIS A 21 -1.76 5.37 12.12
C HIS A 21 -0.90 4.70 11.03
N CYS A 22 -1.28 4.85 9.76
CA CYS A 22 -0.49 4.36 8.63
C CYS A 22 0.90 5.03 8.55
N TYR A 23 0.97 6.33 8.85
CA TYR A 23 2.25 7.04 8.88
C TYR A 23 3.16 6.55 9.99
N ASP A 24 2.64 6.39 11.21
CA ASP A 24 3.43 5.92 12.35
C ASP A 24 4.01 4.53 12.07
N TRP A 25 3.19 3.62 11.53
CA TRP A 25 3.63 2.29 11.11
C TRP A 25 4.75 2.38 10.06
N ARG A 26 4.52 3.10 8.94
CA ARG A 26 5.51 3.21 7.85
C ARG A 26 6.79 3.91 8.28
N ILE A 27 6.71 4.92 9.16
CA ILE A 27 7.90 5.61 9.67
C ILE A 27 8.72 4.71 10.59
N ALA A 28 8.07 3.84 11.37
CA ALA A 28 8.76 2.88 12.23
C ALA A 28 9.50 1.81 11.41
N HIS A 29 8.86 1.28 10.35
CA HIS A 29 9.42 0.21 9.52
C HIS A 29 10.39 0.72 8.45
N TYR A 30 10.15 1.92 7.94
CA TYR A 30 10.94 2.56 6.89
C TYR A 30 11.40 3.96 7.32
N PRO A 31 12.24 4.06 8.36
CA PRO A 31 12.61 5.34 8.97
C PRO A 31 13.35 6.22 7.97
N TYR A 32 13.01 7.51 7.92
CA TYR A 32 13.70 8.48 7.07
C TYR A 32 15.13 8.75 7.55
N LYS A 33 16.04 8.92 6.60
CA LYS A 33 17.41 9.42 6.79
C LYS A 33 17.48 10.91 6.50
N GLU A 34 18.58 11.55 6.91
CA GLU A 34 18.73 13.00 6.87
C GLU A 34 18.58 13.61 5.46
N ASP A 35 19.11 12.90 4.45
CA ASP A 35 19.11 13.38 3.07
C ASP A 35 17.96 12.82 2.22
N ASP A 36 16.99 12.12 2.83
CA ASP A 36 15.90 11.53 2.08
C ASP A 36 15.01 12.61 1.44
N ARG A 37 14.68 12.34 0.18
CA ARG A 37 13.74 13.13 -0.62
C ARG A 37 12.65 12.20 -1.12
N VAL A 38 11.39 12.63 -1.00
CA VAL A 38 10.25 11.83 -1.44
C VAL A 38 9.69 12.44 -2.70
N ALA A 39 9.43 11.64 -3.72
CA ALA A 39 8.58 12.03 -4.84
C ALA A 39 7.26 11.27 -4.79
N CYS A 40 6.17 11.94 -5.13
CA CYS A 40 4.84 11.35 -5.14
C CYS A 40 3.98 11.97 -6.26
N HIS A 41 3.10 11.15 -6.84
CA HIS A 41 2.05 11.57 -7.78
C HIS A 41 0.72 10.97 -7.35
N VAL A 42 0.57 9.66 -7.59
CA VAL A 42 -0.61 8.89 -7.23
C VAL A 42 -0.63 8.73 -5.71
N PHE A 43 -1.81 8.83 -5.11
CA PHE A 43 -2.00 8.90 -3.65
C PHE A 43 -1.36 10.12 -2.97
N PHE A 44 -1.10 11.22 -3.68
CA PHE A 44 -0.49 12.43 -3.11
C PHE A 44 -1.11 12.88 -1.77
N VAL A 45 -2.44 12.98 -1.69
CA VAL A 45 -3.14 13.40 -0.46
C VAL A 45 -2.87 12.44 0.71
N TRP A 46 -2.71 11.16 0.42
CA TRP A 46 -2.44 10.12 1.40
C TRP A 46 -0.98 10.03 1.83
N GLU A 47 -0.04 10.58 1.06
CA GLU A 47 1.40 10.46 1.33
C GLU A 47 2.07 11.79 1.66
N LEU A 48 1.42 12.92 1.35
CA LEU A 48 1.95 14.27 1.50
C LEU A 48 2.53 14.56 2.88
N LEU A 49 1.78 14.20 3.93
CA LEU A 49 2.11 14.61 5.28
C LEU A 49 3.21 13.74 5.91
N ARG A 50 3.38 12.50 5.45
CA ARG A 50 4.36 11.55 6.01
C ARG A 50 5.80 12.08 6.02
N PRO A 51 6.37 12.56 4.89
CA PRO A 51 7.71 13.17 4.91
C PRO A 51 7.72 14.50 5.67
N MET A 52 6.66 15.30 5.59
CA MET A 52 6.59 16.61 6.25
C MET A 52 6.67 16.49 7.78
N ILE A 53 6.00 15.50 8.37
CA ILE A 53 6.05 15.21 9.83
C ILE A 53 7.49 14.90 10.29
N ARG A 54 8.34 14.40 9.38
CA ARG A 54 9.76 14.08 9.65
C ARG A 54 10.74 15.07 9.03
N ASN A 55 10.25 16.26 8.66
CA ASN A 55 11.04 17.33 8.06
C ASN A 55 11.82 16.88 6.79
N ARG A 56 11.17 16.07 5.94
CA ARG A 56 11.70 15.65 4.65
C ARG A 56 11.00 16.38 3.51
N PRO A 57 11.73 16.81 2.47
CA PRO A 57 11.12 17.45 1.31
C PRO A 57 10.30 16.43 0.49
N LEU A 58 9.13 16.89 0.04
CA LEU A 58 8.27 16.18 -0.90
C LEU A 58 8.25 16.91 -2.24
N TYR A 59 8.46 16.15 -3.31
CA TYR A 59 8.46 16.59 -4.69
C TYR A 59 7.22 16.05 -5.40
N VAL A 60 6.37 16.97 -5.87
CA VAL A 60 5.17 16.61 -6.63
C VAL A 60 5.56 16.31 -8.07
N ILE A 61 5.48 15.04 -8.47
CA ILE A 61 5.67 14.67 -9.87
C ILE A 61 4.50 15.30 -10.66
N PRO A 62 4.75 15.95 -11.81
CA PRO A 62 3.67 16.52 -12.62
C PRO A 62 2.87 15.48 -13.42
N ASP A 63 1.61 15.79 -13.75
CA ASP A 63 0.76 14.97 -14.63
C ASP A 63 1.37 14.77 -16.03
N SER A 64 2.10 15.76 -16.53
CA SER A 64 2.82 15.69 -17.81
C SER A 64 4.01 14.73 -17.80
N THR A 65 4.39 14.23 -16.63
CA THR A 65 5.55 13.36 -16.39
C THR A 65 5.12 11.93 -16.07
N ILE A 66 4.05 11.72 -15.28
CA ILE A 66 3.74 10.41 -14.66
C ILE A 66 3.48 9.26 -15.65
N TYR A 67 3.07 9.56 -16.88
CA TYR A 67 2.82 8.53 -17.91
C TYR A 67 4.03 8.22 -18.79
N ASP A 68 5.15 8.92 -18.59
CA ASP A 68 6.37 8.77 -19.39
C ASP A 68 7.54 8.38 -18.47
N THR A 69 7.93 7.11 -18.54
CA THR A 69 8.98 6.55 -17.69
C THR A 69 10.32 7.27 -17.84
N VAL A 70 10.66 7.74 -19.05
CA VAL A 70 11.92 8.47 -19.28
C VAL A 70 11.86 9.82 -18.58
N LYS A 71 10.72 10.53 -18.65
CA LYS A 71 10.54 11.79 -17.93
C LYS A 71 10.51 11.59 -16.42
N ILE A 72 9.93 10.50 -15.90
CA ILE A 72 9.96 10.19 -14.47
C ILE A 72 11.40 10.03 -14.01
N VAL A 73 12.18 9.18 -14.68
CA VAL A 73 13.59 8.96 -14.32
C VAL A 73 14.38 10.27 -14.38
N GLY A 74 14.15 11.09 -15.41
CA GLY A 74 14.74 12.42 -15.52
C GLY A 74 14.36 13.33 -14.35
N TYR A 75 13.07 13.41 -14.01
CA TYR A 75 12.56 14.21 -12.90
C TYR A 75 13.15 13.78 -11.55
N LEU A 76 13.21 12.47 -11.29
CA LEU A 76 13.79 11.95 -10.05
C LEU A 76 15.29 12.27 -9.96
N ALA A 77 16.01 12.23 -11.08
CA ALA A 77 17.43 12.58 -11.15
C ALA A 77 17.67 14.09 -10.95
N THR A 78 16.90 14.96 -11.60
CA THR A 78 17.08 16.42 -11.48
C THR A 78 16.82 16.94 -10.07
N HIS A 79 15.96 16.26 -9.30
CA HIS A 79 15.63 16.62 -7.92
C HIS A 79 16.46 15.86 -6.88
N ASN A 80 17.49 15.12 -7.30
CA ASN A 80 18.36 14.31 -6.43
C ASN A 80 17.60 13.32 -5.55
N ILE A 81 16.46 12.80 -6.03
CA ILE A 81 15.71 11.74 -5.36
C ILE A 81 16.37 10.39 -5.63
N MET A 82 16.80 10.17 -6.87
CA MET A 82 17.67 9.05 -7.22
C MET A 82 18.60 9.37 -8.38
N HIS A 83 19.81 8.83 -8.35
CA HIS A 83 20.73 8.84 -9.49
C HIS A 83 20.72 7.51 -10.28
N LYS A 84 20.27 6.42 -9.65
CA LYS A 84 20.01 5.10 -10.24
C LYS A 84 18.84 4.46 -9.50
N LEU A 85 18.03 3.67 -10.20
CA LEU A 85 16.86 2.99 -9.60
C LEU A 85 17.25 2.10 -8.40
N SER A 86 18.39 1.41 -8.50
CA SER A 86 18.95 0.59 -7.41
C SER A 86 19.45 1.39 -6.19
N LYS A 87 19.41 2.72 -6.25
CA LYS A 87 19.76 3.61 -5.13
C LYS A 87 18.53 4.21 -4.46
N LEU A 88 17.33 3.95 -4.98
CA LEU A 88 16.13 4.22 -4.21
C LEU A 88 16.19 3.40 -2.92
N ARG A 89 15.73 4.03 -1.85
CA ARG A 89 15.79 3.44 -0.51
C ARG A 89 14.50 2.73 -0.15
N VAL A 90 13.39 3.23 -0.68
CA VAL A 90 12.04 2.68 -0.50
C VAL A 90 11.22 3.06 -1.72
N ASP A 91 10.62 2.06 -2.38
CA ASP A 91 9.69 2.24 -3.48
C ASP A 91 8.33 1.67 -3.09
N TRP A 92 7.30 2.53 -3.08
CA TRP A 92 5.95 2.13 -2.71
C TRP A 92 5.14 1.77 -3.95
N LEU A 93 4.76 0.50 -4.06
CA LEU A 93 3.75 0.02 -4.99
C LEU A 93 2.42 -0.03 -4.22
N CYS A 94 1.40 0.68 -4.67
CA CYS A 94 0.10 0.62 -4.01
C CYS A 94 -1.01 0.74 -5.06
N GLY A 95 -2.20 0.20 -4.74
CA GLY A 95 -3.41 0.37 -5.54
C GLY A 95 -3.77 -0.77 -6.49
N GLU A 96 -2.87 -1.73 -6.75
CA GLU A 96 -3.17 -2.95 -7.52
C GLU A 96 -2.36 -4.14 -6.99
N LEU A 97 -2.86 -5.36 -7.25
CA LEU A 97 -2.15 -6.59 -6.90
C LEU A 97 -0.84 -6.69 -7.68
N VAL A 98 0.27 -6.89 -6.98
CA VAL A 98 1.57 -7.16 -7.60
C VAL A 98 1.61 -8.62 -8.04
N THR A 99 1.75 -8.85 -9.35
CA THR A 99 1.91 -10.21 -9.88
C THR A 99 3.32 -10.75 -9.60
N LEU A 100 3.48 -12.06 -9.47
CA LEU A 100 4.80 -12.68 -9.29
C LEU A 100 5.77 -12.34 -10.43
N VAL A 101 5.26 -12.21 -11.66
CA VAL A 101 6.06 -11.82 -12.83
C VAL A 101 6.52 -10.36 -12.74
N LEU A 102 5.63 -9.45 -12.31
CA LEU A 102 5.99 -8.05 -12.11
C LEU A 102 7.00 -7.90 -10.96
N TRP A 103 6.74 -8.57 -9.84
CA TRP A 103 7.63 -8.63 -8.70
C TRP A 103 9.04 -9.10 -9.09
N ASP A 104 9.15 -10.25 -9.74
CA ASP A 104 10.42 -10.84 -10.17
C ASP A 104 11.23 -9.88 -11.06
N ARG A 105 10.55 -9.17 -11.97
CA ARG A 105 11.18 -8.15 -12.81
C ARG A 105 11.58 -6.90 -12.03
N PHE A 106 10.74 -6.45 -11.12
CA PHE A 106 10.92 -5.20 -10.40
C PHE A 106 12.01 -5.32 -9.33
N ILE A 107 12.04 -6.42 -8.58
CA ILE A 107 12.98 -6.61 -7.48
C ILE A 107 14.45 -6.70 -7.95
N ARG A 108 14.66 -7.19 -9.17
CA ARG A 108 15.99 -7.14 -9.83
C ARG A 108 16.48 -5.73 -10.12
N LEU A 109 15.57 -4.76 -10.24
CA LEU A 109 15.87 -3.37 -10.58
C LEU A 109 15.87 -2.47 -9.34
N SER A 110 14.95 -2.72 -8.40
CA SER A 110 14.87 -2.07 -7.11
C SER A 110 14.67 -3.11 -6.00
N PRO A 111 15.73 -3.46 -5.26
CA PRO A 111 15.65 -4.40 -4.14
C PRO A 111 15.07 -3.78 -2.86
N THR A 112 14.44 -2.60 -2.96
CA THR A 112 13.83 -1.87 -1.84
C THR A 112 12.34 -1.64 -2.06
N ALA A 113 11.73 -2.41 -2.95
CA ALA A 113 10.31 -2.32 -3.25
C ALA A 113 9.47 -2.83 -2.07
N SER A 114 8.42 -2.10 -1.75
CA SER A 114 7.40 -2.47 -0.78
C SER A 114 6.02 -2.27 -1.40
N GLU A 115 5.07 -3.11 -1.01
CA GLU A 115 3.66 -2.94 -1.34
C GLU A 115 2.86 -2.52 -0.10
N CYS A 116 1.84 -1.69 -0.31
CA CYS A 116 1.05 -1.12 0.77
C CYS A 116 -0.44 -1.02 0.43
N ASP A 117 -1.27 -1.21 1.45
CA ASP A 117 -2.68 -0.86 1.44
C ASP A 117 -3.12 -0.15 2.74
N ASP A 118 -4.43 -0.01 2.95
CA ASP A 118 -5.01 0.69 4.09
C ASP A 118 -4.88 -0.09 5.43
N ALA A 119 -4.50 -1.37 5.39
CA ALA A 119 -4.52 -2.30 6.52
C ALA A 119 -3.20 -3.06 6.73
N SER A 120 -2.36 -3.16 5.71
CA SER A 120 -1.14 -3.97 5.69
C SER A 120 -0.04 -3.33 4.82
N ASP A 121 1.19 -3.80 5.04
CA ASP A 121 2.28 -3.61 4.08
C ASP A 121 3.20 -4.84 4.01
N VAL A 122 3.97 -4.91 2.93
CA VAL A 122 4.97 -5.96 2.72
C VAL A 122 6.25 -5.39 2.14
N ASN A 123 7.39 -5.82 2.68
CA ASN A 123 8.68 -5.64 2.02
C ASN A 123 8.82 -6.72 0.93
N LEU A 124 8.68 -6.33 -0.33
CA LEU A 124 8.73 -7.26 -1.45
C LEU A 124 10.11 -7.90 -1.62
N ALA A 125 11.17 -7.28 -1.12
CA ALA A 125 12.52 -7.84 -1.15
C ALA A 125 12.71 -8.98 -0.14
N ALA A 126 11.98 -8.93 0.98
CA ALA A 126 12.00 -9.95 2.03
C ALA A 126 10.99 -11.07 1.77
N MET A 127 10.43 -11.15 0.56
CA MET A 127 9.39 -12.13 0.22
C MET A 127 9.79 -13.60 0.37
N SER A 128 11.07 -13.93 0.56
CA SER A 128 11.48 -15.28 0.95
C SER A 128 10.85 -15.75 2.27
N GLU A 129 10.33 -14.84 3.09
CA GLU A 129 9.54 -15.13 4.30
C GLU A 129 8.10 -15.57 3.98
N PHE A 130 7.61 -15.32 2.76
CA PHE A 130 6.25 -15.69 2.34
C PHE A 130 6.25 -16.96 1.49
N ASP A 131 5.32 -17.87 1.82
CA ASP A 131 5.15 -19.13 1.13
C ASP A 131 4.57 -18.91 -0.28
N ASN A 132 5.44 -18.80 -1.29
CA ASN A 132 5.04 -18.71 -2.71
C ASN A 132 4.27 -19.96 -3.21
N SER A 133 4.11 -21.01 -2.40
CA SER A 133 3.18 -22.11 -2.73
C SER A 133 1.70 -21.72 -2.59
N LEU A 134 1.41 -20.62 -1.90
CA LEU A 134 0.04 -20.17 -1.63
C LEU A 134 -0.66 -19.55 -2.85
N SER A 135 0.12 -18.98 -3.77
CA SER A 135 -0.40 -18.28 -4.94
C SER A 135 0.58 -18.43 -6.10
N THR A 136 0.10 -18.86 -7.26
CA THR A 136 0.91 -18.96 -8.48
C THR A 136 0.91 -17.68 -9.31
N LYS A 137 0.19 -16.64 -8.87
CA LYS A 137 -0.09 -15.46 -9.70
C LYS A 137 0.28 -14.13 -9.04
N TYR A 138 0.03 -13.98 -7.74
CA TYR A 138 0.16 -12.72 -7.02
C TYR A 138 1.05 -12.87 -5.78
N THR A 139 1.73 -11.78 -5.40
CA THR A 139 2.47 -11.68 -4.14
C THR A 139 1.51 -11.60 -2.95
N SER A 140 2.03 -11.82 -1.74
CA SER A 140 1.33 -11.51 -0.50
C SER A 140 1.07 -10.00 -0.38
N CYS A 141 -0.01 -9.62 0.33
CA CYS A 141 -0.26 -8.24 0.79
C CYS A 141 0.42 -7.93 2.13
N GLY A 142 1.11 -8.92 2.72
CA GLY A 142 1.97 -8.71 3.87
C GLY A 142 1.32 -8.88 5.23
N GLU A 143 1.90 -8.19 6.20
CA GLU A 143 1.50 -8.22 7.60
C GLU A 143 0.47 -7.13 7.87
N VAL A 144 -0.54 -7.48 8.67
CA VAL A 144 -1.57 -6.55 9.12
C VAL A 144 -0.98 -5.59 10.15
N MET A 145 -1.18 -4.28 9.96
CA MET A 145 -0.65 -3.26 10.88
C MET A 145 -1.23 -3.45 12.31
N PRO A 146 -0.45 -3.16 13.37
CA PRO A 146 -0.90 -3.26 14.75
C PRO A 146 -2.16 -2.45 14.99
N ASN A 147 -3.13 -3.00 15.73
CA ASN A 147 -4.46 -2.42 15.94
C ASN A 147 -5.40 -2.43 14.72
N MET A 148 -4.96 -2.98 13.59
CA MET A 148 -5.83 -3.46 12.53
C MET A 148 -6.11 -4.95 12.75
N LYS A 149 -7.30 -5.39 12.36
CA LYS A 149 -7.67 -6.80 12.28
C LYS A 149 -8.21 -7.07 10.89
N SER A 150 -7.67 -8.09 10.24
CA SER A 150 -8.14 -8.56 8.94
C SER A 150 -8.61 -10.01 9.06
N TYR A 151 -9.71 -10.32 8.39
CA TYR A 151 -10.34 -11.62 8.38
C TYR A 151 -10.64 -12.05 6.95
N VAL A 152 -10.49 -13.33 6.65
CA VAL A 152 -10.95 -13.92 5.38
C VAL A 152 -12.28 -14.63 5.65
N LEU A 153 -13.31 -14.23 4.93
CA LEU A 153 -14.70 -14.65 5.16
C LEU A 153 -15.27 -15.40 3.95
N ASP A 154 -16.14 -16.37 4.21
CA ASP A 154 -16.96 -17.00 3.17
C ASP A 154 -18.20 -16.13 2.81
N ASP A 155 -19.03 -16.64 1.89
CA ASP A 155 -20.25 -15.96 1.44
C ASP A 155 -21.31 -15.81 2.56
N ASP A 156 -21.17 -16.55 3.67
CA ASP A 156 -22.02 -16.49 4.86
C ASP A 156 -21.41 -15.61 5.97
N PHE A 157 -20.35 -14.85 5.68
CA PHE A 157 -19.58 -14.03 6.63
C PHE A 157 -18.95 -14.80 7.79
N LYS A 158 -18.64 -16.09 7.59
CA LYS A 158 -17.91 -16.91 8.57
C LYS A 158 -16.43 -16.94 8.24
N LEU A 159 -15.61 -17.05 9.27
CA LEU A 159 -14.17 -17.21 9.12
C LEU A 159 -13.87 -18.49 8.34
N VAL A 160 -13.03 -18.37 7.32
CA VAL A 160 -12.51 -19.53 6.59
C VAL A 160 -11.23 -20.04 7.26
N SER A 161 -10.93 -21.32 7.03
CA SER A 161 -9.65 -21.90 7.47
C SER A 161 -8.46 -21.32 6.71
N VAL A 162 -7.28 -21.40 7.31
CA VAL A 162 -6.01 -21.05 6.66
C VAL A 162 -5.86 -21.80 5.32
N ARG A 163 -5.33 -21.12 4.31
CA ARG A 163 -5.25 -21.59 2.91
C ARG A 163 -6.58 -21.73 2.16
N VAL A 164 -7.71 -21.33 2.74
CA VAL A 164 -8.99 -21.25 2.05
C VAL A 164 -9.22 -19.83 1.54
N THR A 165 -9.73 -19.73 0.31
CA THR A 165 -9.99 -18.47 -0.35
C THR A 165 -11.31 -17.84 0.10
N GLY A 166 -11.32 -16.53 0.38
CA GLY A 166 -12.53 -15.78 0.72
C GLY A 166 -12.45 -14.28 0.46
N GLU A 167 -13.42 -13.53 0.98
CA GLU A 167 -13.50 -12.06 0.96
C GLU A 167 -12.72 -11.50 2.15
N LEU A 168 -11.84 -10.52 1.92
CA LEU A 168 -11.07 -9.86 2.98
C LEU A 168 -11.91 -8.76 3.64
N ALA A 169 -12.01 -8.81 4.96
CA ALA A 169 -12.63 -7.77 5.77
C ALA A 169 -11.63 -7.23 6.80
N SER A 170 -11.37 -5.92 6.77
CA SER A 170 -10.45 -5.25 7.68
C SER A 170 -11.17 -4.24 8.59
N SER A 171 -10.69 -4.13 9.83
CA SER A 171 -11.26 -3.24 10.84
C SER A 171 -10.18 -2.72 11.79
N ASN A 172 -10.27 -1.44 12.13
CA ASN A 172 -9.37 -0.82 13.11
C ASN A 172 -10.01 -0.86 14.50
N MET A 173 -9.31 -1.38 15.51
CA MET A 173 -9.79 -1.48 16.90
C MET A 173 -10.12 -0.11 17.52
N SER A 174 -9.64 0.98 16.93
CA SER A 174 -9.82 2.33 17.47
C SER A 174 -10.98 3.13 16.86
N PHE A 175 -11.72 2.55 15.92
CA PHE A 175 -13.05 3.03 15.58
C PHE A 175 -14.01 2.65 16.71
N GLN A 176 -14.10 3.50 17.74
CA GLN A 176 -15.28 3.51 18.60
C GLN A 176 -16.51 3.66 17.72
N GLU A 177 -17.47 2.77 17.90
CA GLU A 177 -18.79 2.77 17.29
C GLU A 177 -19.37 4.18 17.26
N ARG A 178 -19.33 4.83 16.09
CA ARG A 178 -20.27 5.93 15.85
C ARG A 178 -21.63 5.27 15.63
N PRO A 179 -22.70 5.67 16.33
CA PRO A 179 -23.98 4.95 16.34
C PRO A 179 -24.66 4.75 14.98
N ASN A 180 -24.12 5.32 13.89
CA ASN A 180 -24.69 5.24 12.54
C ASN A 180 -23.65 5.05 11.42
N THR A 181 -22.38 4.76 11.72
CA THR A 181 -21.40 4.49 10.66
C THR A 181 -21.35 2.98 10.40
N LYS A 182 -22.09 2.52 9.37
CA LYS A 182 -21.93 1.16 8.85
C LYS A 182 -20.45 0.92 8.56
N GLN A 183 -19.89 -0.16 9.11
CA GLN A 183 -18.53 -0.61 8.84
C GLN A 183 -18.28 -0.56 7.32
N VAL A 184 -17.26 0.18 6.89
CA VAL A 184 -16.89 0.25 5.47
C VAL A 184 -16.09 -1.01 5.17
N ILE A 185 -16.78 -2.06 4.77
CA ILE A 185 -16.16 -3.25 4.17
C ILE A 185 -15.61 -2.80 2.81
N VAL A 186 -14.28 -2.71 2.71
CA VAL A 186 -13.62 -2.44 1.44
C VAL A 186 -13.67 -3.73 0.63
N ARG A 187 -14.69 -3.84 -0.23
CA ARG A 187 -14.73 -4.85 -1.31
C ARG A 187 -13.63 -4.52 -2.32
N ALA A 188 -12.41 -4.98 -2.08
CA ALA A 188 -11.50 -5.27 -3.17
C ALA A 188 -11.99 -6.56 -3.82
N SER A 189 -12.22 -6.58 -5.13
CA SER A 189 -12.69 -7.76 -5.89
C SER A 189 -11.62 -8.86 -6.02
N CYS A 190 -10.76 -8.99 -5.01
CA CYS A 190 -9.68 -9.95 -4.94
C CYS A 190 -10.04 -11.02 -3.91
N ARG A 191 -9.74 -12.26 -4.26
CA ARG A 191 -9.95 -13.44 -3.43
C ARG A 191 -8.67 -13.65 -2.64
N TYR A 192 -8.75 -13.55 -1.31
CA TYR A 192 -7.58 -13.61 -0.43
C TYR A 192 -7.44 -14.99 0.20
N ILE A 193 -6.20 -15.38 0.48
CA ILE A 193 -5.85 -16.65 1.13
C ILE A 193 -5.19 -16.29 2.46
N GLY A 194 -5.78 -16.73 3.57
CA GLY A 194 -5.22 -16.49 4.91
C GLY A 194 -3.93 -17.28 5.15
N VAL A 195 -2.99 -16.67 5.86
CA VAL A 195 -1.74 -17.25 6.37
C VAL A 195 -1.69 -17.13 7.89
N ASP A 196 -0.95 -18.03 8.55
CA ASP A 196 -0.73 -18.01 10.01
C ASP A 196 0.15 -16.83 10.45
#